data_AF-A0A2G4GIC2-F1
#
_entry.id   AF-A0A2G4GIC2-F1
#
_cell.length_a   1.000
_cell.length_b   1.000
_cell.length_c   1.000
_cell.angle_alpha   90.00
_cell.angle_beta   90.00
_cell.angle_gamma   90.00
#
_symmetry.space_group_name_H-M   'P 1'
#
loop_
_entity.id
_entity.type
_entity.pdbx_description
1 polymer ?
#
loop_
_entity_poly.entity_id
_entity_poly.type
_entity_poly.pdbx_seq_one_letter_code
_entity_poly.pdbx_strand_id
1 'polypeptide(L)'
;MNSEAVSALISKIPSLKAVKSKLEAMEPGSYVVHRSWGFGQIKSYHDASQRLLIDFKDKKKHPMDPAFCIATMEVLPANHLLVRKETEPKKIAELIAENPAQLVVEALQAYPNNAATVIEMEITLAQVVGEDKFKKWWSVAKKAVAKDPRVSVPEKKTECYIVRDVPVSAEDELLEQFTSTRSARRRIALAEEMMEATGKQDIKADLSSVLKGVADAVKDSNQLDASERLYGAVVRDDLATYTGGEVAFEPTQASLVATVRDLPTIAENIPVHFQSRFLELVDATHPIESRDILFTLLKTSQGKFTTECINFLVEHNHSAELAATLTRWQTEQNLRAPVLLWIVKNRHSKKFAKLLNDLITPRLLSSIFFAIDYEALQAASARRIPLGDILSEDTDLISDLLSTADPETARDLANTLMLNQGFEELTKKSLLARFIKLFPKIQSLVAKDAESKEEQLLVSKGSFERKREEYETIVSKKIPENSKAIATAREHGDLKENSEYKMAKQDQQVLMAQKTNLEKELGRARVSNFKDATTEQVGAGTIVQVKASGKLTTYTILGAWDGDPDNNIISYKTALGAALVGKKVGNTVRVKTGSSDDDYTIVSIARYADQN
;
A
#
# COMPACT_ATOMS: atom_id res chain seq x y z
N MET A 1 -41.34 29.27 17.87
CA MET A 1 -42.81 29.47 17.87
C MET A 1 -43.11 30.46 18.98
N ASN A 2 -44.23 31.20 18.95
CA ASN A 2 -44.54 32.05 20.10
C ASN A 2 -44.84 31.18 21.35
N SER A 3 -44.63 31.73 22.55
CA SER A 3 -44.76 30.98 23.80
C SER A 3 -46.17 30.44 24.05
N GLU A 4 -47.20 31.09 23.52
CA GLU A 4 -48.59 30.62 23.59
C GLU A 4 -48.80 29.33 22.80
N ALA A 5 -48.36 29.27 21.54
CA ALA A 5 -48.46 28.08 20.70
C ALA A 5 -47.66 26.90 21.28
N VAL A 6 -46.47 27.18 21.83
CA VAL A 6 -45.66 26.15 22.51
C VAL A 6 -46.38 25.62 23.75
N SER A 7 -46.96 26.50 24.56
CA SER A 7 -47.71 26.10 25.76
C SER A 7 -48.95 25.28 25.41
N ALA A 8 -49.68 25.66 24.35
CA ALA A 8 -50.81 24.90 23.84
C ALA A 8 -50.40 23.50 23.33
N LEU A 9 -49.25 23.40 22.65
CA LEU A 9 -48.70 22.13 22.18
C LEU A 9 -48.28 21.23 23.36
N ILE A 10 -47.60 21.77 24.37
CA ILE A 10 -47.19 21.03 25.59
C ILE A 10 -48.42 20.58 26.39
N SER A 11 -49.47 21.39 26.46
CA SER A 11 -50.71 20.98 27.14
C SER A 11 -51.36 19.76 26.49
N LYS A 12 -51.20 19.58 25.17
CA LYS A 12 -51.68 18.41 24.44
C LYS A 12 -50.71 17.23 24.50
N ILE A 13 -49.40 17.50 24.53
CA ILE A 13 -48.32 16.51 24.54
C ILE A 13 -47.34 16.83 25.68
N PRO A 14 -47.65 16.42 26.93
CA PRO A 14 -46.86 16.81 28.11
C PRO A 14 -45.38 16.40 28.07
N SER A 15 -45.03 15.35 27.32
CA SER A 15 -43.64 14.90 27.14
C SER A 15 -42.74 15.95 26.47
N LEU A 16 -43.30 16.91 25.74
CA LEU A 16 -42.56 18.00 25.10
C LEU A 16 -42.08 19.07 26.08
N LYS A 17 -42.50 19.03 27.34
CA LYS A 17 -42.11 20.02 28.37
C LYS A 17 -40.60 20.14 28.52
N ALA A 18 -39.85 19.03 28.41
CA ALA A 18 -38.39 19.00 28.54
C ALA A 18 -37.66 19.72 27.39
N VAL A 19 -38.32 19.92 26.25
CA VAL A 19 -37.76 20.54 25.03
C VAL A 19 -38.44 21.86 24.68
N LYS A 20 -39.11 22.49 25.66
CA LYS A 20 -39.82 23.77 25.49
C LYS A 20 -38.94 24.84 24.83
N SER A 21 -37.71 25.01 25.30
CA SER A 21 -36.77 26.02 24.75
C SER A 21 -36.44 25.79 23.27
N LYS A 22 -36.32 24.53 22.83
CA LYS A 22 -36.10 24.19 21.41
C LYS A 22 -37.31 24.57 20.55
N LEU A 23 -38.53 24.35 21.03
CA LEU A 23 -39.76 24.73 20.33
C LEU A 23 -39.94 26.24 20.27
N GLU A 24 -39.59 26.95 21.34
CA GLU A 24 -39.59 28.42 21.36
C GLU A 24 -38.60 28.97 20.32
N ALA A 25 -37.39 28.40 20.21
CA ALA A 25 -36.40 28.77 19.20
C ALA A 25 -36.84 28.55 17.72
N MET A 26 -37.86 27.70 17.47
CA MET A 26 -38.42 27.46 16.13
C MET A 26 -39.38 28.59 15.68
N GLU A 27 -38.98 29.85 15.82
CA GLU A 27 -39.79 31.01 15.46
C GLU A 27 -39.70 31.38 13.97
N PRO A 28 -40.67 32.13 13.43
CA PRO A 28 -40.57 32.66 12.08
C PRO A 28 -39.29 33.47 11.90
N GLY A 29 -38.54 33.19 10.84
CA GLY A 29 -37.22 33.76 10.57
C GLY A 29 -36.06 32.87 10.97
N SER A 30 -36.25 31.93 11.91
CA SER A 30 -35.21 31.01 12.36
C SER A 30 -34.71 30.10 11.23
N TYR A 31 -33.40 29.90 11.20
CA TYR A 31 -32.73 29.02 10.27
C TYR A 31 -32.51 27.64 10.87
N VAL A 32 -32.56 26.63 10.02
CA VAL A 32 -32.60 25.24 10.45
C VAL A 32 -31.82 24.32 9.52
N VAL A 33 -31.32 23.20 10.04
CA VAL A 33 -30.79 22.09 9.22
C VAL A 33 -31.56 20.83 9.54
N HIS A 34 -32.23 20.29 8.52
CA HIS A 34 -32.96 19.02 8.60
C HIS A 34 -32.09 17.87 8.09
N ARG A 35 -32.10 16.73 8.80
CA ARG A 35 -31.28 15.54 8.47
C ARG A 35 -31.42 15.06 7.02
N SER A 36 -32.62 15.17 6.44
CA SER A 36 -32.91 14.68 5.08
C SER A 36 -33.08 15.79 4.03
N TRP A 37 -33.33 17.02 4.45
CA TRP A 37 -33.69 18.12 3.53
C TRP A 37 -32.69 19.28 3.56
N GLY A 38 -31.67 19.17 4.41
CA GLY A 38 -30.60 20.16 4.52
C GLY A 38 -31.08 21.48 5.11
N PHE A 39 -30.43 22.55 4.69
CA PHE A 39 -30.68 23.90 5.18
C PHE A 39 -32.08 24.39 4.81
N GLY A 40 -32.73 25.09 5.75
CA GLY A 40 -34.01 25.74 5.54
C GLY A 40 -34.24 26.93 6.46
N GLN A 41 -35.35 27.62 6.24
CA GLN A 41 -35.80 28.73 7.07
C GLN A 41 -37.28 28.57 7.42
N ILE A 42 -37.61 28.70 8.71
CA ILE A 42 -38.99 28.71 9.19
C ILE A 42 -39.63 30.02 8.73
N LYS A 43 -40.68 29.93 7.91
CA LYS A 43 -41.41 31.11 7.40
C LYS A 43 -42.54 31.52 8.32
N SER A 44 -43.27 30.56 8.86
CA SER A 44 -44.37 30.83 9.79
C SER A 44 -44.78 29.57 10.56
N TYR A 45 -45.59 29.77 11.60
CA TYR A 45 -46.36 28.72 12.26
C TYR A 45 -47.84 28.92 11.88
N HIS A 46 -48.53 27.84 11.51
CA HIS A 46 -49.93 27.88 11.12
C HIS A 46 -50.81 27.30 12.23
N ASP A 47 -51.47 28.16 13.00
CA ASP A 47 -52.20 27.79 14.22
C ASP A 47 -53.32 26.76 13.97
N ALA A 48 -54.07 26.91 12.87
CA ALA A 48 -55.20 26.04 12.57
C ALA A 48 -54.79 24.58 12.28
N SER A 49 -53.62 24.37 11.66
CA SER A 49 -53.09 23.02 11.39
C SER A 49 -52.01 22.58 12.37
N GLN A 50 -51.59 23.47 13.26
CA GLN A 50 -50.49 23.29 14.22
C GLN A 50 -49.16 22.88 13.56
N ARG A 51 -48.87 23.39 12.35
CA ARG A 51 -47.66 23.05 11.57
C ARG A 51 -46.69 24.22 11.43
N LEU A 52 -45.40 23.92 11.41
CA LEU A 52 -44.35 24.85 10.95
C LEU A 52 -44.32 24.83 9.42
N LEU A 53 -44.29 25.99 8.78
CA LEU A 53 -44.07 26.13 7.34
C LEU A 53 -42.61 26.50 7.12
N ILE A 54 -41.85 25.58 6.53
CA ILE A 54 -40.40 25.72 6.36
C ILE A 54 -40.05 25.76 4.87
N ASP A 55 -39.22 26.74 4.50
CA ASP A 55 -38.63 26.82 3.17
C ASP A 55 -37.28 26.07 3.18
N PHE A 56 -37.23 24.94 2.49
CA PHE A 56 -35.98 24.29 2.09
C PHE A 56 -35.60 24.72 0.67
N LYS A 57 -34.43 24.27 0.18
CA LYS A 57 -33.92 24.58 -1.16
C LYS A 57 -34.94 24.26 -2.26
N ASP A 58 -35.48 23.04 -2.25
CA ASP A 58 -36.39 22.54 -3.30
C ASP A 58 -37.86 22.46 -2.86
N LYS A 59 -38.17 22.88 -1.62
CA LYS A 59 -39.53 22.81 -1.06
C LYS A 59 -39.87 24.11 -0.36
N LYS A 60 -40.79 24.88 -0.93
CA LYS A 60 -41.32 26.10 -0.31
C LYS A 60 -42.54 25.80 0.54
N LYS A 61 -42.65 26.47 1.70
CA LYS A 61 -43.73 26.37 2.68
C LYS A 61 -44.06 24.92 3.06
N HIS A 62 -43.05 24.07 3.22
CA HIS A 62 -43.24 22.67 3.55
C HIS A 62 -43.80 22.53 4.98
N PRO A 63 -44.98 21.92 5.17
CA PRO A 63 -45.59 21.79 6.49
C PRO A 63 -44.93 20.66 7.30
N MET A 64 -44.45 20.98 8.51
CA MET A 64 -43.84 20.03 9.42
C MET A 64 -44.50 20.04 10.80
N ASP A 65 -44.55 18.86 11.42
CA ASP A 65 -44.96 18.74 12.82
C ASP A 65 -43.85 19.25 13.76
N PRO A 66 -44.12 20.17 14.71
CA PRO A 66 -43.10 20.64 15.64
C PRO A 66 -42.49 19.53 16.51
N ALA A 67 -43.26 18.50 16.89
CA ALA A 67 -42.73 17.38 17.67
C ALA A 67 -41.77 16.52 16.84
N PHE A 68 -42.08 16.32 15.56
CA PHE A 68 -41.18 15.65 14.62
C PHE A 68 -39.89 16.44 14.39
N CYS A 69 -40.01 17.76 14.22
CA CYS A 69 -38.86 18.66 14.03
C CYS A 69 -37.81 18.54 15.14
N ILE A 70 -38.21 18.29 16.38
CA ILE A 70 -37.26 18.15 17.52
C ILE A 70 -36.26 17.00 17.29
N ALA A 71 -36.68 15.92 16.62
CA ALA A 71 -35.83 14.76 16.40
C ALA A 71 -35.03 14.82 15.08
N THR A 72 -35.51 15.59 14.10
CA THR A 72 -34.96 15.56 12.73
C THR A 72 -34.29 16.84 12.29
N MET A 73 -34.33 17.89 13.11
CA MET A 73 -33.86 19.22 12.74
C MET A 73 -33.17 19.92 13.91
N GLU A 74 -32.21 20.75 13.57
CA GLU A 74 -31.54 21.65 14.51
C GLU A 74 -31.78 23.11 14.10
N VAL A 75 -32.03 23.98 15.08
CA VAL A 75 -32.14 25.43 14.88
C VAL A 75 -30.75 26.01 14.99
N LEU A 76 -30.31 26.74 13.97
CA LEU A 76 -28.98 27.32 13.90
C LEU A 76 -28.99 28.78 14.39
N PRO A 77 -27.97 29.21 15.15
CA PRO A 77 -27.82 30.60 15.53
C PRO A 77 -27.45 31.47 14.31
N ALA A 78 -27.77 32.76 14.36
CA ALA A 78 -27.57 33.68 13.23
C ALA A 78 -26.09 33.78 12.77
N ASN A 79 -25.15 33.58 13.68
CA ASN A 79 -23.71 33.59 13.39
C ASN A 79 -23.17 32.27 12.82
N HIS A 80 -23.98 31.21 12.75
CA HIS A 80 -23.56 29.92 12.19
C HIS A 80 -23.20 30.04 10.71
N LEU A 81 -22.11 29.39 10.26
CA LEU A 81 -21.62 29.57 8.89
C LEU A 81 -22.63 29.17 7.80
N LEU A 82 -23.42 28.11 8.02
CA LEU A 82 -24.48 27.73 7.07
C LEU A 82 -25.55 28.83 6.93
N VAL A 83 -25.84 29.57 8.00
CA VAL A 83 -26.76 30.71 7.97
C VAL A 83 -26.11 31.86 7.22
N ARG A 84 -24.88 32.21 7.59
CA ARG A 84 -24.13 33.31 6.98
C ARG A 84 -23.80 33.09 5.52
N LYS A 85 -23.68 31.85 5.07
CA LYS A 85 -23.55 31.52 3.64
C LYS A 85 -24.76 32.01 2.83
N GLU A 86 -25.95 31.96 3.40
CA GLU A 86 -27.18 32.42 2.74
C GLU A 86 -27.44 33.92 2.97
N THR A 87 -27.14 34.45 4.16
CA THR A 87 -27.40 35.85 4.49
C THR A 87 -26.29 36.81 4.06
N GLU A 88 -25.04 36.35 4.01
CA GLU A 88 -23.83 37.13 3.73
C GLU A 88 -22.92 36.45 2.67
N PRO A 89 -23.45 36.02 1.50
CA PRO A 89 -22.72 35.16 0.56
C PRO A 89 -21.40 35.78 0.05
N LYS A 90 -21.38 37.10 -0.14
CA LYS A 90 -20.16 37.82 -0.59
C LYS A 90 -19.05 37.77 0.45
N LYS A 91 -19.38 37.99 1.72
CA LYS A 91 -18.42 38.00 2.83
C LYS A 91 -17.87 36.60 3.09
N ILE A 92 -18.71 35.57 2.99
CA ILE A 92 -18.25 34.18 3.09
C ILE A 92 -17.33 33.83 1.92
N ALA A 93 -17.65 34.23 0.69
CA ALA A 93 -16.77 34.01 -0.46
C ALA A 93 -15.40 34.68 -0.30
N GLU A 94 -15.37 35.91 0.23
CA GLU A 94 -14.14 36.64 0.55
C GLU A 94 -13.31 35.93 1.62
N LEU A 95 -13.94 35.51 2.74
CA LEU A 95 -13.27 34.75 3.79
C LEU A 95 -12.68 33.42 3.29
N ILE A 96 -13.40 32.71 2.41
CA ILE A 96 -12.92 31.47 1.79
C ILE A 96 -11.67 31.73 0.95
N ALA A 97 -11.65 32.83 0.19
CA ALA A 97 -10.58 33.14 -0.76
C ALA A 97 -9.35 33.75 -0.07
N GLU A 98 -9.55 34.68 0.86
CA GLU A 98 -8.49 35.57 1.36
C GLU A 98 -8.12 35.30 2.82
N ASN A 99 -9.05 34.83 3.66
CA ASN A 99 -8.80 34.66 5.09
C ASN A 99 -9.37 33.35 5.65
N PRO A 100 -8.81 32.20 5.26
CA PRO A 100 -9.34 30.90 5.65
C PRO A 100 -9.23 30.61 7.15
N ALA A 101 -8.22 31.16 7.84
CA ALA A 101 -8.10 31.02 9.30
C ALA A 101 -9.23 31.75 10.03
N GLN A 102 -9.54 32.98 9.60
CA GLN A 102 -10.65 33.75 10.15
C GLN A 102 -11.99 33.05 9.91
N LEU A 103 -12.21 32.41 8.75
CA LEU A 103 -13.42 31.62 8.51
C LEU A 103 -13.58 30.48 9.54
N VAL A 104 -12.48 29.81 9.89
CA VAL A 104 -12.48 28.72 10.88
C VAL A 104 -12.76 29.25 12.28
N VAL A 105 -12.14 30.38 12.68
CA VAL A 105 -12.43 31.04 13.96
C VAL A 105 -13.91 31.39 14.07
N GLU A 106 -14.47 32.01 13.03
CA GLU A 106 -15.89 32.38 13.00
C GLU A 106 -16.81 31.16 13.00
N ALA A 107 -16.38 30.03 12.44
CA ALA A 107 -17.09 28.78 12.53
C ALA A 107 -17.15 28.26 13.96
N LEU A 108 -15.99 28.23 14.63
CA LEU A 108 -15.87 27.72 15.99
C LEU A 108 -16.66 28.57 17.00
N GLN A 109 -16.69 29.89 16.82
CA GLN A 109 -17.50 30.82 17.63
C GLN A 109 -19.03 30.59 17.52
N ALA A 110 -19.48 29.83 16.52
CA ALA A 110 -20.88 29.42 16.42
C ALA A 110 -21.21 28.17 17.25
N TYR A 111 -20.20 27.43 17.72
CA TYR A 111 -20.37 26.25 18.56
C TYR A 111 -20.28 26.59 20.06
N PRO A 112 -20.90 25.78 20.94
CA PRO A 112 -20.73 25.91 22.38
C PRO A 112 -19.25 25.86 22.78
N ASN A 113 -18.85 26.70 23.74
CA ASN A 113 -17.46 26.82 24.24
C ASN A 113 -16.43 27.20 23.16
N ASN A 114 -16.88 27.78 22.04
CA ASN A 114 -16.04 28.09 20.88
C ASN A 114 -15.23 26.87 20.38
N ALA A 115 -15.81 25.68 20.50
CA ALA A 115 -15.12 24.42 20.27
C ALA A 115 -15.95 23.45 19.44
N ALA A 116 -15.29 22.76 18.51
CA ALA A 116 -15.91 21.71 17.71
C ALA A 116 -14.89 20.62 17.37
N THR A 117 -15.36 19.39 17.28
CA THR A 117 -14.53 18.26 16.85
C THR A 117 -14.08 18.46 15.41
N VAL A 118 -12.99 17.80 15.03
CA VAL A 118 -12.50 17.82 13.63
C VAL A 118 -13.61 17.41 12.66
N ILE A 119 -14.42 16.40 13.02
CA ILE A 119 -15.49 15.88 12.15
C ILE A 119 -16.59 16.91 11.95
N GLU A 120 -17.09 17.53 13.03
CA GLU A 120 -18.12 18.57 12.95
C GLU A 120 -17.65 19.75 12.09
N MET A 121 -16.40 20.16 12.28
CA MET A 121 -15.79 21.23 11.51
C MET A 121 -15.69 20.90 10.02
N GLU A 122 -15.21 19.70 9.67
CA GLU A 122 -15.09 19.28 8.27
C GLU A 122 -16.46 19.20 7.59
N ILE A 123 -17.50 18.71 8.27
CA ILE A 123 -18.87 18.65 7.73
C ILE A 123 -19.41 20.05 7.42
N THR A 124 -19.30 20.98 8.37
CA THR A 124 -19.81 22.35 8.18
C THR A 124 -19.03 23.10 7.11
N LEU A 125 -17.69 23.04 7.16
CA LEU A 125 -16.84 23.72 6.18
C LEU A 125 -16.97 23.14 4.77
N ALA A 126 -17.13 21.82 4.61
CA ALA A 126 -17.36 21.20 3.31
C ALA A 126 -18.66 21.70 2.68
N GLN A 127 -19.73 21.85 3.46
CA GLN A 127 -20.99 22.43 2.98
C GLN A 127 -20.85 23.91 2.63
N VAL A 128 -20.02 24.66 3.36
CA VAL A 128 -19.80 26.09 3.11
C VAL A 128 -18.95 26.33 1.86
N VAL A 129 -17.78 25.68 1.78
CA VAL A 129 -16.78 25.82 0.71
C VAL A 129 -17.20 25.10 -0.58
N GLY A 130 -17.96 24.01 -0.45
CA GLY A 130 -18.32 23.08 -1.52
C GLY A 130 -17.45 21.83 -1.52
N GLU A 131 -18.09 20.66 -1.61
CA GLU A 131 -17.44 19.35 -1.45
C GLU A 131 -16.25 19.13 -2.40
N ASP A 132 -16.38 19.57 -3.65
CA ASP A 132 -15.34 19.42 -4.68
C ASP A 132 -14.07 20.21 -4.37
N LYS A 133 -14.22 21.38 -3.74
CA LYS A 133 -13.12 22.31 -3.45
C LYS A 133 -12.55 22.11 -2.04
N PHE A 134 -13.35 21.51 -1.15
CA PHE A 134 -13.06 21.41 0.27
C PHE A 134 -11.71 20.79 0.56
N LYS A 135 -11.37 19.63 -0.01
CA LYS A 135 -10.10 18.94 0.30
C LYS A 135 -8.86 19.81 0.03
N LYS A 136 -8.85 20.50 -1.11
CA LYS A 136 -7.75 21.39 -1.50
C LYS A 136 -7.70 22.63 -0.59
N TRP A 137 -8.84 23.26 -0.36
CA TRP A 137 -8.96 24.43 0.49
C TRP A 137 -8.57 24.12 1.94
N TRP A 138 -9.05 23.01 2.50
CA TRP A 138 -8.81 22.61 3.88
C TRP A 138 -7.34 22.34 4.18
N SER A 139 -6.59 21.82 3.21
CA SER A 139 -5.14 21.67 3.31
C SER A 139 -4.41 23.00 3.54
N VAL A 140 -4.88 24.07 2.88
CA VAL A 140 -4.34 25.42 3.04
C VAL A 140 -4.82 26.05 4.35
N ALA A 141 -6.12 25.96 4.63
CA ALA A 141 -6.74 26.50 5.84
C ALA A 141 -6.10 25.95 7.11
N LYS A 142 -5.87 24.63 7.20
CA LYS A 142 -5.20 24.02 8.36
C LYS A 142 -3.83 24.61 8.65
N LYS A 143 -3.03 24.91 7.62
CA LYS A 143 -1.72 25.53 7.79
C LYS A 143 -1.82 26.97 8.28
N ALA A 144 -2.86 27.69 7.89
CA ALA A 144 -3.12 29.05 8.37
C ALA A 144 -3.62 29.03 9.83
N VAL A 145 -4.56 28.14 10.14
CA VAL A 145 -5.10 27.96 11.50
C VAL A 145 -4.02 27.51 12.48
N ALA A 146 -3.13 26.60 12.09
CA ALA A 146 -2.02 26.17 12.94
C ALA A 146 -1.00 27.28 13.29
N LYS A 147 -1.10 28.44 12.64
CA LYS A 147 -0.28 29.63 12.94
C LYS A 147 -1.09 30.75 13.61
N ASP A 148 -2.39 30.56 13.78
CA ASP A 148 -3.25 31.57 14.38
C ASP A 148 -3.22 31.42 15.91
N PRO A 149 -2.70 32.39 16.66
CA PRO A 149 -2.50 32.26 18.11
C PRO A 149 -3.84 32.15 18.88
N ARG A 150 -4.95 32.49 18.23
CA ARG A 150 -6.30 32.39 18.80
C ARG A 150 -6.83 30.96 18.77
N VAL A 151 -6.25 30.04 18.01
CA VAL A 151 -6.82 28.70 17.80
C VAL A 151 -5.90 27.61 18.36
N SER A 152 -6.44 26.79 19.25
CA SER A 152 -5.83 25.51 19.62
C SER A 152 -6.21 24.45 18.61
N VAL A 153 -5.20 23.75 18.09
CA VAL A 153 -5.34 22.69 17.08
C VAL A 153 -5.20 21.33 17.75
N PRO A 154 -6.16 20.41 17.58
CA PRO A 154 -6.11 19.09 18.19
C PRO A 154 -5.06 18.19 17.52
N GLU A 155 -4.41 17.32 18.32
CA GLU A 155 -3.51 16.29 17.78
C GLU A 155 -4.30 15.11 17.19
N LYS A 156 -5.49 14.82 17.75
CA LYS A 156 -6.33 13.69 17.33
C LYS A 156 -7.66 14.16 16.75
N LYS A 157 -8.21 13.37 15.82
CA LYS A 157 -9.53 13.64 15.21
C LYS A 157 -10.70 13.65 16.21
N THR A 158 -10.53 13.00 17.36
CA THR A 158 -11.52 12.93 18.45
C THR A 158 -11.49 14.16 19.36
N GLU A 159 -10.46 15.00 19.25
CA GLU A 159 -10.30 16.22 20.03
C GLU A 159 -10.86 17.44 19.26
N CYS A 160 -11.01 18.56 19.95
CA CYS A 160 -11.64 19.76 19.41
C CYS A 160 -10.61 20.80 18.94
N TYR A 161 -10.94 21.50 17.87
CA TYR A 161 -10.42 22.85 17.70
C TYR A 161 -11.11 23.77 18.71
N ILE A 162 -10.36 24.70 19.30
CA ILE A 162 -10.88 25.62 20.32
C ILE A 162 -10.38 27.02 20.01
N VAL A 163 -11.28 28.02 20.01
CA VAL A 163 -10.86 29.43 20.02
C VAL A 163 -10.56 29.84 21.46
N ARG A 164 -9.32 30.27 21.70
CA ARG A 164 -8.82 30.73 22.99
C ARG A 164 -9.34 32.14 23.28
N ASP A 165 -9.64 32.40 24.56
CA ASP A 165 -9.97 33.74 25.03
C ASP A 165 -8.76 34.68 24.99
N VAL A 166 -7.57 34.14 25.30
CA VAL A 166 -6.28 34.83 25.22
C VAL A 166 -5.45 34.16 24.13
N PRO A 167 -4.99 34.91 23.12
CA PRO A 167 -4.08 34.37 22.11
C PRO A 167 -2.79 33.85 22.77
N VAL A 168 -2.42 32.61 22.46
CA VAL A 168 -1.17 31.98 22.91
C VAL A 168 -0.27 31.87 21.70
N SER A 169 0.99 32.28 21.83
CA SER A 169 1.93 32.17 20.72
C SER A 169 2.25 30.70 20.44
N ALA A 170 2.72 30.38 19.24
CA ALA A 170 3.08 29.00 18.90
C ALA A 170 4.20 28.48 19.83
N GLU A 171 5.11 29.36 20.25
CA GLU A 171 6.20 29.03 21.16
C GLU A 171 5.70 28.66 22.56
N ASP A 172 4.79 29.46 23.13
CA ASP A 172 4.22 29.22 24.46
C ASP A 172 3.38 27.93 24.47
N GLU A 173 2.64 27.66 23.39
CA GLU A 173 1.89 26.42 23.22
C GLU A 173 2.81 25.19 23.18
N LEU A 174 3.90 25.25 22.40
CA LEU A 174 4.89 24.18 22.38
C LEU A 174 5.51 23.97 23.77
N LEU A 175 5.78 25.04 24.51
CA LEU A 175 6.36 24.97 25.85
C LEU A 175 5.38 24.33 26.86
N GLU A 176 4.10 24.68 26.79
CA GLU A 176 3.06 24.05 27.59
C GLU A 176 2.92 22.54 27.26
N GLN A 177 2.97 22.18 25.97
CA GLN A 177 2.96 20.77 25.55
C GLN A 177 4.19 20.02 26.05
N PHE A 178 5.37 20.65 26.01
CA PHE A 178 6.62 20.05 26.46
C PHE A 178 6.63 19.82 27.98
N THR A 179 6.14 20.79 28.74
CA THR A 179 6.08 20.72 30.20
C THR A 179 5.01 19.76 30.70
N SER A 180 3.87 19.66 30.00
CA SER A 180 2.77 18.76 30.36
C SER A 180 3.01 17.29 29.98
N THR A 181 3.80 17.01 28.94
CA THR A 181 4.05 15.63 28.49
C THR A 181 5.02 14.86 29.39
N ARG A 182 4.68 13.59 29.65
CA ARG A 182 5.54 12.60 30.33
C ARG A 182 6.31 11.69 29.36
N SER A 183 6.08 11.84 28.05
CA SER A 183 6.73 11.03 27.03
C SER A 183 8.08 11.62 26.66
N ALA A 184 9.17 10.87 26.90
CA ALA A 184 10.51 11.26 26.51
C ALA A 184 10.64 11.47 24.99
N ARG A 185 10.00 10.60 24.20
CA ARG A 185 9.94 10.74 22.74
C ARG A 185 9.27 12.04 22.33
N ARG A 186 8.14 12.36 22.94
CA ARG A 186 7.39 13.60 22.63
C ARG A 186 8.17 14.83 23.04
N ARG A 187 8.92 14.79 24.16
CA ARG A 187 9.83 15.87 24.55
C ARG A 187 10.90 16.14 23.50
N ILE A 188 11.57 15.11 22.99
CA ILE A 188 12.58 15.26 21.94
C ILE A 188 11.96 15.90 20.69
N ALA A 189 10.82 15.38 20.22
CA ALA A 189 10.13 15.93 19.05
C ALA A 189 9.70 17.39 19.24
N LEU A 190 9.10 17.73 20.39
CA LEU A 190 8.68 19.10 20.70
C LEU A 190 9.87 20.05 20.78
N ALA A 191 11.01 19.59 21.31
CA ALA A 191 12.20 20.43 21.41
C ALA A 191 12.82 20.71 20.03
N GLU A 192 12.77 19.75 19.10
CA GLU A 192 13.12 19.97 17.69
C GLU A 192 12.14 20.94 17.02
N GLU A 193 10.82 20.75 17.18
CA GLU A 193 9.78 21.65 16.65
C GLU A 193 9.98 23.10 17.15
N MET A 194 10.36 23.27 18.43
CA MET A 194 10.73 24.56 18.98
C MET A 194 11.92 25.16 18.25
N MET A 195 13.03 24.42 18.12
CA MET A 195 14.23 24.91 17.42
C MET A 195 13.95 25.39 15.99
N GLU A 196 13.12 24.65 15.25
CA GLU A 196 12.72 25.04 13.89
C GLU A 196 11.88 26.33 13.87
N ALA A 197 11.07 26.56 14.91
CA ALA A 197 10.32 27.81 15.08
C ALA A 197 11.25 28.97 15.46
N THR A 198 12.25 28.73 16.32
CA THR A 198 13.24 29.71 16.81
C THR A 198 14.10 30.33 15.71
N GLY A 199 14.40 29.58 14.65
CA GLY A 199 15.15 30.09 13.49
C GLY A 199 14.50 31.28 12.77
N LYS A 200 13.32 31.75 13.20
CA LYS A 200 12.55 32.83 12.56
C LYS A 200 12.35 34.09 13.43
N GLN A 201 12.59 34.07 14.75
CA GLN A 201 12.43 35.23 15.66
C GLN A 201 13.31 35.12 16.92
N ASP A 202 13.65 36.25 17.56
CA ASP A 202 14.28 36.32 18.90
C ASP A 202 13.33 35.71 19.94
N ILE A 203 13.54 34.44 20.28
CA ILE A 203 12.67 33.69 21.18
C ILE A 203 12.96 34.03 22.65
N LYS A 204 11.87 34.27 23.40
CA LYS A 204 11.82 34.43 24.86
C LYS A 204 11.42 33.14 25.61
N ALA A 205 11.35 31.99 24.93
CA ALA A 205 11.05 30.71 25.59
C ALA A 205 12.21 30.30 26.51
N ASP A 206 11.89 29.69 27.65
CA ASP A 206 12.87 29.12 28.58
C ASP A 206 13.47 27.83 27.99
N LEU A 207 14.30 28.00 26.94
CA LEU A 207 15.00 26.91 26.25
C LEU A 207 15.97 26.18 27.19
N SER A 208 16.39 26.82 28.30
CA SER A 208 17.19 26.16 29.33
C SER A 208 16.39 25.06 30.04
N SER A 209 15.11 25.30 30.34
CA SER A 209 14.21 24.26 30.90
C SER A 209 13.97 23.12 29.91
N VAL A 210 13.83 23.44 28.62
CA VAL A 210 13.66 22.46 27.54
C VAL A 210 14.91 21.60 27.39
N LEU A 211 16.09 22.23 27.30
CA LEU A 211 17.38 21.56 27.22
C LEU A 211 17.57 20.59 28.39
N LYS A 212 17.27 21.02 29.63
CA LYS A 212 17.33 20.14 30.80
C LYS A 212 16.38 18.95 30.66
N GLY A 213 15.14 19.19 30.23
CA GLY A 213 14.15 18.13 30.04
C GLY A 213 14.54 17.10 28.98
N VAL A 214 15.20 17.53 27.90
CA VAL A 214 15.76 16.63 26.87
C VAL A 214 17.00 15.90 27.40
N ALA A 215 17.90 16.58 28.11
CA ALA A 215 19.08 15.96 28.71
C ALA A 215 18.69 14.83 29.69
N ASP A 216 17.72 15.09 30.57
CA ASP A 216 17.18 14.09 31.50
C ASP A 216 16.54 12.91 30.75
N ALA A 217 15.81 13.19 29.66
CA ALA A 217 15.21 12.15 28.81
C ALA A 217 16.28 11.25 28.16
N VAL A 218 17.32 11.84 27.58
CA VAL A 218 18.43 11.10 26.94
C VAL A 218 19.21 10.26 27.95
N LYS A 219 19.38 10.78 29.17
CA LYS A 219 20.16 10.11 30.22
C LYS A 219 19.40 8.95 30.88
N ASP A 220 18.19 9.23 31.37
CA ASP A 220 17.55 8.35 32.37
C ASP A 220 16.28 7.65 31.87
N SER A 221 15.72 8.05 30.73
CA SER A 221 14.44 7.49 30.27
C SER A 221 14.59 6.03 29.83
N ASN A 222 13.73 5.14 30.32
CA ASN A 222 13.58 3.78 29.79
C ASN A 222 12.64 3.71 28.58
N GLN A 223 12.06 4.84 28.17
CA GLN A 223 11.14 4.87 27.05
C GLN A 223 11.88 4.89 25.72
N LEU A 224 13.12 5.38 25.65
CA LEU A 224 13.85 5.57 24.38
C LEU A 224 14.61 4.30 23.99
N ASP A 225 14.44 3.87 22.74
CA ASP A 225 15.37 2.91 22.12
C ASP A 225 16.72 3.57 21.78
N ALA A 226 17.65 2.80 21.22
CA ALA A 226 18.99 3.30 20.92
C ALA A 226 18.99 4.39 19.82
N SER A 227 18.12 4.29 18.82
CA SER A 227 17.99 5.28 17.74
C SER A 227 17.40 6.58 18.26
N GLU A 228 16.31 6.47 19.04
CA GLU A 228 15.63 7.60 19.66
C GLU A 228 16.52 8.31 20.68
N ARG A 229 17.34 7.56 21.43
CA ARG A 229 18.29 8.13 22.40
C ARG A 229 19.44 8.84 21.70
N LEU A 230 20.01 8.26 20.64
CA LEU A 230 21.05 8.92 19.85
C LEU A 230 20.51 10.21 19.24
N TYR A 231 19.32 10.16 18.64
CA TYR A 231 18.71 11.35 18.05
C TYR A 231 18.34 12.39 19.12
N GLY A 232 17.86 11.98 20.30
CA GLY A 232 17.65 12.87 21.43
C GLY A 232 18.93 13.57 21.89
N ALA A 233 20.08 12.87 21.87
CA ALA A 233 21.37 13.47 22.20
C ALA A 233 21.79 14.53 21.17
N VAL A 234 21.44 14.34 19.89
CA VAL A 234 21.64 15.35 18.83
C VAL A 234 20.81 16.60 19.12
N VAL A 235 19.51 16.45 19.33
CA VAL A 235 18.61 17.56 19.64
C VAL A 235 19.07 18.30 20.91
N ARG A 236 19.49 17.57 21.94
CA ARG A 236 20.07 18.15 23.17
C ARG A 236 21.31 18.99 22.88
N ASP A 237 22.27 18.46 22.12
CA ASP A 237 23.54 19.15 21.88
C ASP A 237 23.36 20.36 20.94
N ASP A 238 22.43 20.27 20.00
CA ASP A 238 22.07 21.38 19.12
C ASP A 238 21.33 22.49 19.90
N LEU A 239 20.43 22.14 20.84
CA LEU A 239 19.82 23.09 21.78
C LEU A 239 20.86 23.77 22.69
N ALA A 240 21.81 23.00 23.21
CA ALA A 240 22.88 23.54 24.05
C ALA A 240 23.73 24.55 23.28
N THR A 241 24.09 24.22 22.03
CA THR A 241 24.79 25.11 21.12
C THR A 241 23.98 26.38 20.85
N TYR A 242 22.68 26.23 20.59
CA TYR A 242 21.79 27.35 20.31
C TYR A 242 21.65 28.31 21.51
N THR A 243 21.60 27.76 22.73
CA THR A 243 21.48 28.55 23.97
C THR A 243 22.80 29.13 24.47
N GLY A 244 23.92 28.88 23.76
CA GLY A 244 25.26 29.33 24.16
C GLY A 244 25.83 28.60 25.39
N GLY A 245 25.29 27.43 25.73
CA GLY A 245 25.75 26.60 26.84
C GLY A 245 26.88 25.64 26.46
N GLU A 246 27.59 25.11 27.45
CA GLU A 246 28.61 24.06 27.23
C GLU A 246 27.96 22.71 26.90
N VAL A 247 28.52 22.02 25.90
CA VAL A 247 28.10 20.66 25.50
C VAL A 247 28.85 19.63 26.35
N ALA A 248 28.52 19.57 27.64
CA ALA A 248 29.12 18.64 28.61
C ALA A 248 28.07 17.67 29.17
N PHE A 249 27.37 16.94 28.29
CA PHE A 249 26.30 16.02 28.66
C PHE A 249 26.71 14.56 28.52
N GLU A 250 26.31 13.74 29.48
CA GLU A 250 26.40 12.28 29.42
C GLU A 250 25.02 11.64 29.34
N PRO A 251 24.80 10.63 28.48
CA PRO A 251 25.77 10.07 27.53
C PRO A 251 26.03 11.02 26.34
N THR A 252 27.25 11.00 25.80
CA THR A 252 27.61 11.72 24.56
C THR A 252 27.10 11.00 23.31
N GLN A 253 26.96 11.69 22.18
CA GLN A 253 26.63 11.05 20.89
C GLN A 253 27.64 9.94 20.54
N ALA A 254 28.93 10.23 20.73
CA ALA A 254 30.01 9.28 20.49
C ALA A 254 29.90 8.03 21.39
N SER A 255 29.63 8.20 22.69
CA SER A 255 29.48 7.04 23.59
C SER A 255 28.24 6.20 23.25
N LEU A 256 27.17 6.84 22.79
CA LEU A 256 25.96 6.13 22.35
C LEU A 256 26.24 5.29 21.10
N VAL A 257 26.95 5.82 20.10
CA VAL A 257 27.31 5.05 18.91
C VAL A 257 28.30 3.93 19.26
N ALA A 258 29.33 4.21 20.06
CA ALA A 258 30.36 3.24 20.43
C ALA A 258 29.83 2.02 21.21
N THR A 259 28.69 2.15 21.89
CA THR A 259 28.10 1.07 22.70
C THR A 259 27.05 0.24 21.96
N VAL A 260 26.63 0.67 20.78
CA VAL A 260 25.59 -0.01 19.98
C VAL A 260 26.22 -1.07 19.08
N ARG A 261 25.66 -2.28 19.12
CA ARG A 261 26.08 -3.38 18.24
C ARG A 261 25.40 -3.37 16.88
N ASP A 262 24.15 -2.92 16.83
CA ASP A 262 23.30 -2.96 15.63
C ASP A 262 23.12 -1.57 15.02
N LEU A 263 24.19 -1.06 14.42
CA LEU A 263 24.19 0.21 13.70
C LEU A 263 23.24 0.25 12.48
N PRO A 264 22.99 -0.86 11.74
CA PRO A 264 21.96 -0.89 10.70
C PRO A 264 20.56 -0.49 11.20
N THR A 265 20.13 -1.01 12.36
CA THR A 265 18.84 -0.64 12.96
C THR A 265 18.79 0.83 13.41
N ILE A 266 19.93 1.41 13.81
CA ILE A 266 20.02 2.85 14.07
C ILE A 266 19.76 3.62 12.78
N ALA A 267 20.50 3.30 11.72
CA ALA A 267 20.41 3.98 10.43
C ALA A 267 19.00 3.95 9.80
N GLU A 268 18.26 2.86 10.00
CA GLU A 268 16.88 2.72 9.51
C GLU A 268 15.89 3.63 10.25
N ASN A 269 16.08 3.85 11.54
CA ASN A 269 15.10 4.52 12.41
C ASN A 269 15.43 6.00 12.68
N ILE A 270 16.63 6.47 12.36
CA ILE A 270 16.99 7.89 12.53
C ILE A 270 16.42 8.78 11.42
N PRO A 271 16.16 10.07 11.71
CA PRO A 271 15.72 11.03 10.69
C PRO A 271 16.73 11.22 9.56
N VAL A 272 16.20 11.43 8.35
CA VAL A 272 17.00 11.58 7.11
C VAL A 272 18.05 12.68 7.21
N HIS A 273 17.71 13.83 7.81
CA HIS A 273 18.63 14.96 7.89
C HIS A 273 19.81 14.69 8.85
N PHE A 274 19.72 13.68 9.72
CA PHE A 274 20.77 13.29 10.65
C PHE A 274 21.69 12.19 10.07
N GLN A 275 21.31 11.55 8.97
CA GLN A 275 22.04 10.41 8.42
C GLN A 275 23.51 10.71 8.08
N SER A 276 23.83 11.89 7.55
CA SER A 276 25.22 12.26 7.22
C SER A 276 26.07 12.41 8.48
N ARG A 277 25.55 13.10 9.51
CA ARG A 277 26.21 13.23 10.83
C ARG A 277 26.34 11.88 11.53
N PHE A 278 25.38 10.96 11.36
CA PHE A 278 25.50 9.60 11.88
C PHE A 278 26.70 8.85 11.27
N LEU A 279 26.94 8.97 9.96
CA LEU A 279 28.10 8.36 9.31
C LEU A 279 29.43 8.97 9.84
N GLU A 280 29.47 10.28 10.06
CA GLU A 280 30.62 10.95 10.70
C GLU A 280 30.87 10.43 12.12
N LEU A 281 29.80 10.25 12.92
CA LEU A 281 29.91 9.68 14.26
C LEU A 281 30.44 8.25 14.23
N VAL A 282 29.94 7.41 13.32
CA VAL A 282 30.43 6.03 13.14
C VAL A 282 31.91 6.02 12.78
N ASP A 283 32.35 6.88 11.87
CA ASP A 283 33.76 6.97 11.47
C ASP A 283 34.64 7.44 12.64
N ALA A 284 34.19 8.44 13.39
CA ALA A 284 34.89 8.97 14.55
C ALA A 284 34.97 7.96 15.73
N THR A 285 33.94 7.14 15.96
CA THR A 285 33.90 6.21 17.10
C THR A 285 34.53 4.86 16.81
N HIS A 286 34.57 4.43 15.54
CA HIS A 286 35.11 3.13 15.13
C HIS A 286 36.28 3.25 14.13
N PRO A 287 37.31 4.07 14.35
CA PRO A 287 38.27 4.45 13.30
C PRO A 287 39.06 3.28 12.67
N ILE A 288 39.13 2.12 13.34
CA ILE A 288 39.82 0.92 12.83
C ILE A 288 38.90 0.09 11.92
N GLU A 289 37.64 -0.04 12.29
CA GLU A 289 36.65 -0.91 11.64
C GLU A 289 35.57 -0.12 10.87
N SER A 290 35.66 1.21 10.86
CA SER A 290 34.65 2.13 10.30
C SER A 290 34.36 1.79 8.86
N ARG A 291 35.40 1.47 8.08
CA ARG A 291 35.26 1.02 6.70
C ARG A 291 34.29 -0.15 6.59
N ASP A 292 34.52 -1.23 7.32
CA ASP A 292 33.72 -2.46 7.20
C ASP A 292 32.28 -2.23 7.70
N ILE A 293 32.12 -1.37 8.71
CA ILE A 293 30.81 -0.91 9.18
C ILE A 293 30.09 -0.11 8.09
N LEU A 294 30.74 0.87 7.45
CA LEU A 294 30.15 1.72 6.40
C LEU A 294 29.70 0.89 5.19
N PHE A 295 30.48 -0.11 4.78
CA PHE A 295 30.07 -1.04 3.73
C PHE A 295 28.89 -1.93 4.15
N THR A 296 28.83 -2.32 5.42
CA THR A 296 27.69 -3.05 5.98
C THR A 296 26.42 -2.18 5.96
N LEU A 297 26.53 -0.92 6.40
CA LEU A 297 25.46 0.07 6.36
C LEU A 297 24.99 0.32 4.93
N LEU A 298 25.90 0.46 3.96
CA LEU A 298 25.54 0.57 2.55
C LEU A 298 24.78 -0.66 2.06
N LYS A 299 25.21 -1.87 2.45
CA LYS A 299 24.58 -3.13 2.02
C LYS A 299 23.15 -3.27 2.54
N THR A 300 22.86 -2.77 3.75
CA THR A 300 21.53 -2.80 4.37
C THR A 300 20.74 -1.50 4.19
N SER A 301 21.34 -0.48 3.56
CA SER A 301 20.74 0.84 3.38
C SER A 301 19.46 0.81 2.55
N GLN A 302 18.62 1.84 2.75
CA GLN A 302 17.41 2.06 1.96
C GLN A 302 17.25 3.53 1.59
N GLY A 303 16.54 3.80 0.48
CA GLY A 303 16.11 5.14 0.11
C GLY A 303 17.24 6.17 0.02
N LYS A 304 17.08 7.29 0.72
CA LYS A 304 18.07 8.38 0.75
C LYS A 304 19.38 7.96 1.42
N PHE A 305 19.32 7.08 2.42
CA PHE A 305 20.51 6.64 3.15
C PHE A 305 21.53 5.93 2.25
N THR A 306 21.06 5.16 1.25
CA THR A 306 21.94 4.56 0.24
C THR A 306 22.79 5.62 -0.49
N THR A 307 22.19 6.76 -0.80
CA THR A 307 22.89 7.88 -1.45
C THR A 307 23.89 8.52 -0.51
N GLU A 308 23.50 8.74 0.75
CA GLU A 308 24.38 9.30 1.78
C GLU A 308 25.59 8.40 2.05
N CYS A 309 25.42 7.09 2.21
CA CYS A 309 26.54 6.15 2.37
C CYS A 309 27.53 6.23 1.21
N ILE A 310 27.03 6.28 -0.03
CA ILE A 310 27.90 6.34 -1.22
C ILE A 310 28.63 7.67 -1.31
N ASN A 311 27.93 8.79 -1.08
CA ASN A 311 28.56 10.11 -1.03
C ASN A 311 29.65 10.17 0.03
N PHE A 312 29.34 9.71 1.24
CA PHE A 312 30.27 9.68 2.36
C PHE A 312 31.53 8.87 2.03
N LEU A 313 31.38 7.64 1.51
CA LEU A 313 32.51 6.81 1.09
C LEU A 313 33.34 7.47 -0.03
N VAL A 314 32.70 8.17 -0.96
CA VAL A 314 33.41 8.88 -2.04
C VAL A 314 34.20 10.07 -1.49
N GLU A 315 33.59 10.84 -0.58
CA GLU A 315 34.19 12.03 0.04
C GLU A 315 35.35 11.67 0.99
N HIS A 316 35.30 10.48 1.61
CA HIS A 316 36.35 9.96 2.50
C HIS A 316 37.37 9.07 1.76
N ASN A 317 37.55 9.27 0.44
CA ASN A 317 38.57 8.59 -0.38
C ASN A 317 38.44 7.06 -0.55
N HIS A 318 37.28 6.46 -0.26
CA HIS A 318 37.03 5.02 -0.46
C HIS A 318 36.48 4.65 -1.85
N SER A 319 36.57 5.55 -2.83
CA SER A 319 35.98 5.36 -4.16
C SER A 319 36.45 4.09 -4.89
N ALA A 320 37.75 3.79 -4.85
CA ALA A 320 38.30 2.61 -5.53
C ALA A 320 37.81 1.29 -4.90
N GLU A 321 37.79 1.23 -3.56
CA GLU A 321 37.30 0.09 -2.80
C GLU A 321 35.78 -0.08 -2.98
N LEU A 322 35.04 1.02 -3.07
CA LEU A 322 33.62 1.00 -3.35
C LEU A 322 33.33 0.40 -4.73
N ALA A 323 34.05 0.83 -5.78
CA ALA A 323 33.91 0.25 -7.11
C ALA A 323 34.20 -1.26 -7.11
N ALA A 324 35.31 -1.68 -6.50
CA ALA A 324 35.67 -3.09 -6.38
C ALA A 324 34.60 -3.90 -5.63
N THR A 325 34.04 -3.33 -4.56
CA THR A 325 32.99 -3.97 -3.75
C THR A 325 31.67 -4.10 -4.52
N LEU A 326 31.24 -3.06 -5.25
CA LEU A 326 30.03 -3.13 -6.08
C LEU A 326 30.18 -4.18 -7.20
N THR A 327 31.34 -4.24 -7.84
CA THR A 327 31.64 -5.26 -8.87
C THR A 327 31.63 -6.67 -8.28
N ARG A 328 32.24 -6.84 -7.10
CA ARG A 328 32.19 -8.11 -6.36
C ARG A 328 30.74 -8.48 -6.01
N TRP A 329 29.96 -7.56 -5.47
CA TRP A 329 28.55 -7.81 -5.14
C TRP A 329 27.72 -8.14 -6.38
N GLN A 330 27.94 -7.48 -7.52
CA GLN A 330 27.29 -7.87 -8.77
C GLN A 330 27.69 -9.29 -9.18
N THR A 331 28.96 -9.64 -8.97
CA THR A 331 29.50 -10.95 -9.34
C THR A 331 28.89 -12.06 -8.50
N GLU A 332 28.82 -11.85 -7.20
CA GLU A 332 28.23 -12.76 -6.22
C GLU A 332 26.69 -12.63 -6.13
N GLN A 333 26.08 -11.83 -7.02
CA GLN A 333 24.65 -11.46 -7.05
C GLN A 333 24.15 -10.78 -5.76
N ASN A 334 25.04 -10.31 -4.90
CA ASN A 334 24.81 -9.79 -3.54
C ASN A 334 24.34 -8.32 -3.52
N LEU A 335 24.12 -7.69 -4.68
CA LEU A 335 23.55 -6.34 -4.76
C LEU A 335 22.09 -6.34 -4.31
N ARG A 336 21.78 -5.57 -3.28
CA ARG A 336 20.41 -5.39 -2.77
C ARG A 336 19.63 -4.36 -3.60
N ALA A 337 18.30 -4.44 -3.58
CA ALA A 337 17.42 -3.61 -4.39
C ALA A 337 17.67 -2.09 -4.26
N PRO A 338 17.91 -1.52 -3.06
CA PRO A 338 18.21 -0.09 -2.92
C PRO A 338 19.49 0.35 -3.65
N VAL A 339 20.54 -0.47 -3.58
CA VAL A 339 21.82 -0.20 -4.26
C VAL A 339 21.66 -0.35 -5.78
N LEU A 340 20.93 -1.37 -6.24
CA LEU A 340 20.60 -1.54 -7.68
C LEU A 340 19.84 -0.33 -8.22
N LEU A 341 18.83 0.14 -7.47
CA LEU A 341 18.04 1.30 -7.85
C LEU A 341 18.91 2.57 -7.92
N TRP A 342 19.82 2.73 -6.96
CA TRP A 342 20.77 3.85 -6.96
C TRP A 342 21.71 3.80 -8.16
N ILE A 343 22.29 2.65 -8.48
CA ILE A 343 23.18 2.45 -9.64
C ILE A 343 22.45 2.87 -10.92
N VAL A 344 21.24 2.34 -11.13
CA VAL A 344 20.43 2.62 -12.33
C VAL A 344 20.07 4.10 -12.45
N LYS A 345 19.66 4.75 -11.35
CA LYS A 345 19.31 6.18 -11.35
C LYS A 345 20.51 7.08 -11.63
N ASN A 346 21.72 6.66 -11.23
CA ASN A 346 22.93 7.47 -11.33
C ASN A 346 23.84 7.06 -12.50
N ARG A 347 23.42 6.11 -13.35
CA ARG A 347 24.25 5.55 -14.43
C ARG A 347 24.84 6.56 -15.42
N HIS A 348 24.19 7.72 -15.60
CA HIS A 348 24.69 8.81 -16.47
C HIS A 348 25.38 9.93 -15.68
N SER A 349 25.58 9.77 -14.36
CA SER A 349 26.21 10.77 -13.52
C SER A 349 27.70 10.88 -13.80
N LYS A 350 28.17 12.08 -14.17
CA LYS A 350 29.60 12.38 -14.32
C LYS A 350 30.37 12.21 -13.01
N LYS A 351 29.74 12.50 -11.85
CA LYS A 351 30.35 12.32 -10.51
C LYS A 351 30.71 10.84 -10.27
N PHE A 352 29.84 9.92 -10.68
CA PHE A 352 29.96 8.51 -10.36
C PHE A 352 30.39 7.63 -11.55
N ALA A 353 30.77 8.21 -12.69
CA ALA A 353 31.12 7.47 -13.90
C ALA A 353 32.19 6.39 -13.66
N LYS A 354 33.23 6.70 -12.86
CA LYS A 354 34.29 5.75 -12.50
C LYS A 354 33.80 4.57 -11.65
N LEU A 355 32.70 4.73 -10.92
CA LEU A 355 32.11 3.67 -10.11
C LEU A 355 31.15 2.81 -10.95
N LEU A 356 30.43 3.43 -11.88
CA LEU A 356 29.22 2.85 -12.47
C LEU A 356 29.41 2.29 -13.88
N ASN A 357 30.29 2.85 -14.70
CA ASN A 357 30.37 2.48 -16.13
C ASN A 357 30.55 0.98 -16.35
N ASP A 358 31.41 0.33 -15.55
CA ASP A 358 31.69 -1.10 -15.68
C ASP A 358 30.58 -1.98 -15.08
N LEU A 359 29.66 -1.41 -14.30
CA LEU A 359 28.53 -2.13 -13.72
C LEU A 359 27.34 -2.19 -14.67
N ILE A 360 27.20 -1.27 -15.63
CA ILE A 360 26.05 -1.22 -16.55
C ILE A 360 26.20 -2.27 -17.65
N THR A 361 25.85 -3.50 -17.30
CA THR A 361 26.02 -4.69 -18.16
C THR A 361 24.77 -5.59 -18.13
N PRO A 362 24.68 -6.60 -19.01
CA PRO A 362 23.56 -7.54 -19.00
C PRO A 362 23.43 -8.30 -17.67
N ARG A 363 24.55 -8.45 -16.94
CA ARG A 363 24.58 -9.03 -15.59
C ARG A 363 23.83 -8.16 -14.57
N LEU A 364 23.89 -6.84 -14.70
CA LEU A 364 23.11 -5.94 -13.86
C LEU A 364 21.62 -6.13 -14.09
N LEU A 365 21.19 -6.29 -15.35
CA LEU A 365 19.79 -6.57 -15.69
C LEU A 365 19.31 -7.88 -15.07
N SER A 366 20.14 -8.94 -15.14
CA SER A 366 19.86 -10.19 -14.42
C SER A 366 19.70 -9.98 -12.91
N SER A 367 20.58 -9.17 -12.30
CA SER A 367 20.52 -8.83 -10.86
C SER A 367 19.24 -8.06 -10.51
N ILE A 368 18.80 -7.15 -11.40
CA ILE A 368 17.56 -6.40 -11.25
C ILE A 368 16.35 -7.32 -11.32
N PHE A 369 16.26 -8.22 -12.32
CA PHE A 369 15.16 -9.18 -12.42
C PHE A 369 15.07 -10.08 -11.18
N PHE A 370 16.21 -10.59 -10.70
CA PHE A 370 16.24 -11.37 -9.47
C PHE A 370 15.72 -10.58 -8.25
N ALA A 371 16.14 -9.32 -8.10
CA ALA A 371 15.69 -8.47 -7.00
C ALA A 371 14.17 -8.18 -7.07
N ILE A 372 13.63 -7.98 -8.28
CA ILE A 372 12.19 -7.79 -8.51
C ILE A 372 11.42 -9.06 -8.16
N ASP A 373 11.88 -10.24 -8.60
CA ASP A 373 11.24 -11.51 -8.25
C ASP A 373 11.26 -11.76 -6.74
N TYR A 374 12.39 -11.49 -6.10
CA TYR A 374 12.53 -11.63 -4.65
C TYR A 374 11.55 -10.73 -3.90
N GLU A 375 11.42 -9.45 -4.29
CA GLU A 375 10.49 -8.51 -3.67
C GLU A 375 9.03 -8.91 -3.92
N ALA A 376 8.70 -9.36 -5.14
CA ALA A 376 7.37 -9.86 -5.49
C ALA A 376 6.95 -11.06 -4.63
N LEU A 377 7.89 -11.95 -4.29
CA LEU A 377 7.63 -13.10 -3.42
C LEU A 377 7.39 -12.71 -1.95
N GLN A 378 7.99 -11.61 -1.48
CA GLN A 378 7.80 -11.11 -0.11
C GLN A 378 6.51 -10.27 0.03
N ALA A 379 6.05 -9.65 -1.05
CA ALA A 379 4.86 -8.81 -1.04
C ALA A 379 3.57 -9.65 -1.11
N ALA A 380 2.83 -9.76 -0.01
CA ALA A 380 1.51 -10.40 0.03
C ALA A 380 0.39 -9.61 -0.71
N SER A 381 0.72 -8.47 -1.34
CA SER A 381 -0.22 -7.61 -2.07
C SER A 381 0.49 -6.84 -3.20
N ALA A 382 -0.29 -6.24 -4.11
CA ALA A 382 0.13 -5.44 -5.27
C ALA A 382 0.88 -4.14 -4.91
N ARG A 383 1.92 -4.21 -4.07
CA ARG A 383 2.81 -3.09 -3.78
C ARG A 383 3.71 -2.88 -5.00
N ARG A 384 3.82 -1.63 -5.45
CA ARG A 384 4.73 -1.24 -6.54
C ARG A 384 6.17 -1.60 -6.16
N ILE A 385 6.89 -2.19 -7.10
CA ILE A 385 8.30 -2.57 -6.95
C ILE A 385 9.15 -1.48 -7.62
N PRO A 386 9.92 -0.66 -6.89
CA PRO A 386 10.62 0.50 -7.45
C PRO A 386 11.58 0.16 -8.61
N LEU A 387 12.19 -1.02 -8.57
CA LEU A 387 13.03 -1.52 -9.67
C LEU A 387 12.22 -1.89 -10.92
N GLY A 388 10.99 -2.36 -10.76
CA GLY A 388 10.06 -2.62 -11.85
C GLY A 388 9.53 -1.32 -12.46
N ASP A 389 9.22 -0.34 -11.61
CA ASP A 389 8.78 1.00 -12.03
C ASP A 389 9.86 1.67 -12.89
N ILE A 390 11.12 1.72 -12.43
CA ILE A 390 12.19 2.38 -13.20
C ILE A 390 12.48 1.67 -14.52
N LEU A 391 12.42 0.33 -14.58
CA LEU A 391 12.55 -0.40 -15.86
C LEU A 391 11.43 -0.05 -16.83
N SER A 392 10.23 0.19 -16.33
CA SER A 392 9.05 0.51 -17.14
C SER A 392 9.06 1.96 -17.61
N GLU A 393 9.44 2.90 -16.73
CA GLU A 393 9.43 4.33 -17.00
C GLU A 393 10.63 4.79 -17.84
N ASP A 394 11.82 4.22 -17.59
CA ASP A 394 13.05 4.61 -18.27
C ASP A 394 13.21 3.84 -19.60
N THR A 395 12.99 4.56 -20.71
CA THR A 395 13.00 3.96 -22.06
C THR A 395 14.38 3.52 -22.52
N ASP A 396 15.44 4.13 -21.99
CA ASP A 396 16.82 3.92 -22.44
C ASP A 396 17.53 2.84 -21.62
N LEU A 397 17.04 2.58 -20.39
CA LEU A 397 17.68 1.66 -19.46
C LEU A 397 17.93 0.24 -20.02
N ILE A 398 16.96 -0.36 -20.72
CA ILE A 398 17.16 -1.68 -21.34
C ILE A 398 18.26 -1.63 -22.41
N SER A 399 18.33 -0.54 -23.19
CA SER A 399 19.37 -0.36 -24.20
C SER A 399 20.74 -0.18 -23.57
N ASP A 400 20.84 0.61 -22.50
CA ASP A 400 22.09 0.82 -21.76
C ASP A 400 22.62 -0.52 -21.20
N LEU A 401 21.74 -1.27 -20.53
CA LEU A 401 22.08 -2.55 -19.88
C LEU A 401 22.44 -3.66 -20.88
N LEU A 402 21.86 -3.63 -22.09
CA LEU A 402 22.13 -4.64 -23.12
C LEU A 402 23.18 -4.21 -24.15
N SER A 403 23.83 -3.06 -23.96
CA SER A 403 24.82 -2.51 -24.90
C SER A 403 25.98 -3.46 -25.23
N THR A 404 26.33 -4.36 -24.30
CA THR A 404 27.39 -5.37 -24.45
C THR A 404 26.86 -6.80 -24.58
N ALA A 405 25.54 -7.00 -24.70
CA ALA A 405 24.93 -8.32 -24.82
C ALA A 405 25.10 -8.92 -26.23
N ASP A 406 25.41 -10.21 -26.28
CA ASP A 406 25.20 -11.01 -27.48
C ASP A 406 23.70 -11.43 -27.62
N PRO A 407 23.27 -11.88 -28.81
CA PRO A 407 21.87 -12.25 -29.05
C PRO A 407 21.33 -13.41 -28.20
N GLU A 408 22.19 -14.32 -27.74
CA GLU A 408 21.79 -15.45 -26.90
C GLU A 408 21.55 -14.99 -25.46
N THR A 409 22.48 -14.22 -24.89
CA THR A 409 22.33 -13.55 -23.60
C THR A 409 21.08 -12.67 -23.56
N ALA A 410 20.83 -11.89 -24.62
CA ALA A 410 19.63 -11.06 -24.71
C ALA A 410 18.34 -11.90 -24.76
N ARG A 411 18.36 -13.05 -25.45
CA ARG A 411 17.23 -13.98 -25.51
C ARG A 411 16.95 -14.62 -24.15
N ASP A 412 17.97 -15.00 -23.41
CA ASP A 412 17.82 -15.58 -22.07
C ASP A 412 17.28 -14.58 -21.05
N LEU A 413 17.73 -13.33 -21.12
CA LEU A 413 17.18 -12.24 -20.31
C LEU A 413 15.73 -11.92 -20.68
N ALA A 414 15.38 -11.98 -21.98
CA ALA A 414 13.99 -11.83 -22.42
C ALA A 414 13.09 -12.97 -21.90
N ASN A 415 13.58 -14.22 -21.90
CA ASN A 415 12.86 -15.33 -21.28
C ASN A 415 12.70 -15.13 -19.76
N THR A 416 13.75 -14.66 -19.08
CA THR A 416 13.72 -14.35 -17.65
C THR A 416 12.67 -13.29 -17.33
N LEU A 417 12.59 -12.22 -18.12
CA LEU A 417 11.55 -11.19 -18.02
C LEU A 417 10.13 -11.78 -18.12
N MET A 418 9.90 -12.70 -19.06
CA MET A 418 8.57 -13.29 -19.25
C MET A 418 8.14 -14.15 -18.05
N LEU A 419 9.09 -14.82 -17.40
CA LEU A 419 8.86 -15.65 -16.22
C LEU A 419 8.81 -14.86 -14.90
N ASN A 420 9.26 -13.61 -14.92
CA ASN A 420 9.34 -12.76 -13.73
C ASN A 420 7.93 -12.46 -13.17
N GLN A 421 7.79 -12.60 -11.86
CA GLN A 421 6.52 -12.49 -11.13
C GLN A 421 6.23 -11.06 -10.66
N GLY A 422 7.23 -10.18 -10.66
CA GLY A 422 7.08 -8.79 -10.24
C GLY A 422 6.56 -7.86 -11.34
N PHE A 423 6.26 -8.36 -12.53
CA PHE A 423 5.68 -7.59 -13.62
C PHE A 423 4.29 -8.09 -14.01
N GLU A 424 3.39 -7.13 -14.26
CA GLU A 424 2.12 -7.39 -14.93
C GLU A 424 2.35 -7.74 -16.42
N GLU A 425 1.42 -8.50 -17.01
CA GLU A 425 1.51 -8.96 -18.39
C GLU A 425 1.68 -7.84 -19.43
N LEU A 426 0.99 -6.71 -19.25
CA LEU A 426 1.11 -5.56 -20.15
C LEU A 426 2.51 -4.93 -20.06
N THR A 427 3.07 -4.86 -18.85
CA THR A 427 4.42 -4.36 -18.62
C THR A 427 5.47 -5.28 -19.22
N LYS A 428 5.33 -6.61 -19.06
CA LYS A 428 6.20 -7.61 -19.71
C LYS A 428 6.21 -7.43 -21.22
N LYS A 429 5.05 -7.27 -21.86
CA LYS A 429 4.93 -7.03 -23.31
C LYS A 429 5.63 -5.74 -23.74
N SER A 430 5.47 -4.65 -22.97
CA SER A 430 6.11 -3.37 -23.25
C SER A 430 7.64 -3.46 -23.15
N LEU A 431 8.16 -4.12 -22.10
CA LEU A 431 9.60 -4.35 -21.93
C LEU A 431 10.15 -5.28 -23.01
N LEU A 432 9.44 -6.36 -23.34
CA LEU A 432 9.84 -7.29 -24.41
C LEU A 432 9.92 -6.60 -25.78
N ALA A 433 9.03 -5.65 -26.06
CA ALA A 433 9.11 -4.85 -27.29
C ALA A 433 10.45 -4.07 -27.39
N ARG A 434 11.00 -3.62 -26.26
CA ARG A 434 12.33 -2.97 -26.21
C ARG A 434 13.46 -3.96 -26.52
N PHE A 435 13.37 -5.19 -25.99
CA PHE A 435 14.30 -6.26 -26.37
C PHE A 435 14.25 -6.57 -27.87
N ILE A 436 13.05 -6.70 -28.45
CA ILE A 436 12.86 -7.01 -29.87
C ILE A 436 13.41 -5.88 -30.76
N LYS A 437 13.25 -4.62 -30.35
CA LYS A 437 13.82 -3.47 -31.07
C LYS A 437 15.34 -3.55 -31.20
N LEU A 438 16.03 -4.02 -30.15
CA LEU A 438 17.49 -4.19 -30.14
C LEU A 438 17.92 -5.51 -30.81
N PHE A 439 17.15 -6.57 -30.62
CA PHE A 439 17.45 -7.93 -31.08
C PHE A 439 16.21 -8.54 -31.78
N PRO A 440 15.98 -8.28 -33.08
CA PRO A 440 14.76 -8.70 -33.79
C PRO A 440 14.48 -10.21 -33.75
N LYS A 441 15.52 -11.05 -33.64
CA LYS A 441 15.39 -12.52 -33.54
C LYS A 441 14.60 -13.00 -32.30
N ILE A 442 14.46 -12.14 -31.28
CA ILE A 442 13.67 -12.43 -30.07
C ILE A 442 12.16 -12.44 -30.36
N GLN A 443 11.69 -11.85 -31.47
CA GLN A 443 10.26 -11.81 -31.85
C GLN A 443 9.58 -13.19 -31.87
N SER A 444 10.35 -14.25 -32.16
CA SER A 444 9.91 -15.65 -32.09
C SER A 444 9.33 -16.07 -30.72
N LEU A 445 9.68 -15.37 -29.63
CA LEU A 445 9.12 -15.61 -28.30
C LEU A 445 7.64 -15.18 -28.21
N VAL A 446 7.24 -14.12 -28.91
CA VAL A 446 5.86 -13.59 -28.90
C VAL A 446 4.92 -14.42 -29.79
N ALA A 447 5.47 -14.98 -30.88
CA ALA A 447 4.70 -15.74 -31.87
C ALA A 447 4.12 -17.05 -31.31
N LYS A 448 4.73 -17.64 -30.27
CA LYS A 448 4.24 -18.89 -29.65
C LYS A 448 2.98 -18.71 -28.79
N ASP A 449 2.71 -17.52 -28.28
CA ASP A 449 1.55 -17.27 -27.38
C ASP A 449 0.30 -16.77 -28.11
N ALA A 450 0.42 -16.28 -29.36
CA ALA A 450 -0.67 -15.65 -30.08
C ALA A 450 -1.59 -16.61 -30.86
N GLU A 451 -1.17 -17.86 -31.10
CA GLU A 451 -1.91 -18.80 -31.97
C GLU A 451 -2.83 -19.80 -31.23
N SER A 452 -2.82 -19.87 -29.90
CA SER A 452 -3.77 -20.74 -29.20
C SER A 452 -5.05 -19.97 -28.85
N LYS A 453 -6.11 -20.14 -29.66
CA LYS A 453 -7.47 -20.14 -29.10
C LYS A 453 -7.52 -21.30 -28.10
N GLU A 454 -7.18 -21.03 -26.85
CA GLU A 454 -7.01 -22.08 -25.85
C GLU A 454 -8.36 -22.77 -25.59
N GLU A 455 -8.44 -24.03 -26.00
CA GLU A 455 -9.58 -24.91 -25.75
C GLU A 455 -9.86 -24.95 -24.23
N GLN A 456 -11.07 -24.57 -23.81
CA GLN A 456 -11.51 -24.63 -22.42
C GLN A 456 -11.49 -26.08 -21.93
N LEU A 457 -10.92 -26.31 -20.74
CA LEU A 457 -10.82 -27.64 -20.13
C LEU A 457 -12.05 -27.90 -19.26
N LEU A 458 -12.98 -28.74 -19.71
CA LEU A 458 -14.08 -29.17 -18.85
C LEU A 458 -13.56 -30.10 -17.74
N VAL A 459 -13.87 -29.82 -16.47
CA VAL A 459 -13.37 -30.56 -15.28
C VAL A 459 -14.45 -30.67 -14.20
N SER A 460 -14.40 -31.72 -13.38
CA SER A 460 -15.25 -31.79 -12.18
C SER A 460 -14.81 -30.80 -11.09
N LYS A 461 -15.71 -30.50 -10.15
CA LYS A 461 -15.39 -29.67 -8.98
C LYS A 461 -14.26 -30.26 -8.13
N GLY A 462 -14.30 -31.58 -7.87
CA GLY A 462 -13.30 -32.24 -7.03
C GLY A 462 -11.91 -32.27 -7.66
N SER A 463 -11.80 -32.44 -8.98
CA SER A 463 -10.48 -32.38 -9.64
C SER A 463 -9.94 -30.96 -9.75
N PHE A 464 -10.80 -29.97 -9.94
CA PHE A 464 -10.42 -28.56 -9.88
C PHE A 464 -9.86 -28.19 -8.49
N GLU A 465 -10.54 -28.60 -7.42
CA GLU A 465 -10.10 -28.34 -6.04
C GLU A 465 -8.74 -29.00 -5.74
N ARG A 466 -8.52 -30.27 -6.15
CA ARG A 466 -7.21 -30.93 -6.01
C ARG A 466 -6.09 -30.18 -6.73
N LYS A 467 -6.33 -29.74 -7.97
CA LYS A 467 -5.35 -28.97 -8.76
C LYS A 467 -5.07 -27.59 -8.17
N ARG A 468 -6.11 -26.95 -7.63
CA ARG A 468 -5.99 -25.68 -6.92
C ARG A 468 -5.18 -25.84 -5.62
N GLU A 469 -5.43 -26.88 -4.84
CA GLU A 469 -4.67 -27.17 -3.61
C GLU A 469 -3.20 -27.46 -3.92
N GLU A 470 -2.91 -28.18 -5.01
CA GLU A 470 -1.55 -28.40 -5.52
C GLU A 470 -0.86 -27.07 -5.84
N TYR A 471 -1.54 -26.17 -6.58
CA TYR A 471 -1.04 -24.83 -6.88
C TYR A 471 -0.80 -24.00 -5.62
N GLU A 472 -1.78 -23.95 -4.70
CA GLU A 472 -1.67 -23.21 -3.44
C GLU A 472 -0.51 -23.73 -2.59
N THR A 473 -0.29 -25.05 -2.54
CA THR A 473 0.85 -25.66 -1.85
C THR A 473 2.19 -25.26 -2.48
N ILE A 474 2.29 -25.22 -3.81
CA ILE A 474 3.51 -24.79 -4.50
C ILE A 474 3.83 -23.32 -4.18
N VAL A 475 2.82 -22.45 -4.26
CA VAL A 475 2.99 -21.00 -4.09
C VAL A 475 3.23 -20.61 -2.64
N SER A 476 2.39 -21.09 -1.72
CA SER A 476 2.41 -20.64 -0.32
C SER A 476 3.45 -21.34 0.55
N LYS A 477 3.94 -22.52 0.13
CA LYS A 477 4.84 -23.34 0.93
C LYS A 477 6.15 -23.67 0.21
N LYS A 478 6.08 -24.38 -0.92
CA LYS A 478 7.30 -24.92 -1.57
C LYS A 478 8.23 -23.83 -2.11
N ILE A 479 7.70 -22.81 -2.79
CA ILE A 479 8.52 -21.70 -3.33
C ILE A 479 9.19 -20.89 -2.20
N PRO A 480 8.48 -20.50 -1.12
CA PRO A 480 9.11 -19.88 0.04
C PRO A 480 10.17 -20.75 0.72
N GLU A 481 9.92 -22.06 0.90
CA GLU A 481 10.88 -23.01 1.47
C GLU A 481 12.15 -23.12 0.62
N ASN A 482 11.99 -23.29 -0.70
CA ASN A 482 13.11 -23.32 -1.64
C ASN A 482 13.88 -21.99 -1.66
N SER A 483 13.19 -20.85 -1.58
CA SER A 483 13.84 -19.53 -1.52
C SER A 483 14.70 -19.36 -0.25
N LYS A 484 14.24 -19.89 0.89
CA LYS A 484 15.04 -19.94 2.12
C LYS A 484 16.26 -20.85 1.97
N ALA A 485 16.08 -22.04 1.37
CA ALA A 485 17.19 -22.96 1.11
C ALA A 485 18.26 -22.34 0.21
N ILE A 486 17.87 -21.60 -0.83
CA ILE A 486 18.80 -20.85 -1.68
C ILE A 486 19.56 -19.79 -0.88
N ALA A 487 18.86 -19.06 -0.01
CA ALA A 487 19.49 -18.03 0.84
C ALA A 487 20.52 -18.65 1.80
N THR A 488 20.20 -19.77 2.44
CA THR A 488 21.13 -20.48 3.33
C THR A 488 22.32 -21.05 2.55
N ALA A 489 22.09 -21.75 1.43
CA ALA A 489 23.17 -22.30 0.61
C ALA A 489 24.14 -21.22 0.12
N ARG A 490 23.65 -20.00 -0.09
CA ARG A 490 24.44 -18.83 -0.49
C ARG A 490 25.33 -18.28 0.63
N GLU A 491 24.95 -18.44 1.89
CA GLU A 491 25.75 -18.01 3.05
C GLU A 491 27.01 -18.88 3.25
N HIS A 492 27.05 -20.07 2.65
CA HIS A 492 28.15 -21.03 2.78
C HIS A 492 29.36 -20.82 1.84
N GLY A 493 29.42 -19.72 1.07
CA GLY A 493 30.61 -19.35 0.30
C GLY A 493 30.59 -19.73 -1.19
N ASP A 494 31.73 -20.18 -1.73
CA ASP A 494 32.02 -20.21 -3.18
C ASP A 494 30.96 -20.96 -4.04
N LEU A 495 30.16 -20.17 -4.76
CA LEU A 495 28.98 -20.61 -5.50
C LEU A 495 29.32 -21.44 -6.75
N LYS A 496 30.58 -21.42 -7.20
CA LYS A 496 30.98 -22.17 -8.41
C LYS A 496 31.01 -23.69 -8.18
N GLU A 497 31.31 -24.12 -6.96
CA GLU A 497 31.40 -25.54 -6.60
C GLU A 497 30.25 -26.03 -5.71
N ASN A 498 29.47 -25.12 -5.13
CA ASN A 498 28.36 -25.48 -4.24
C ASN A 498 27.24 -26.23 -5.00
N SER A 499 27.20 -27.56 -4.82
CA SER A 499 26.19 -28.45 -5.39
C SER A 499 24.80 -28.18 -4.83
N GLU A 500 24.68 -27.84 -3.55
CA GLU A 500 23.41 -27.53 -2.89
C GLU A 500 22.76 -26.28 -3.49
N TYR A 501 23.56 -25.25 -3.79
CA TYR A 501 23.07 -24.05 -4.47
C TYR A 501 22.57 -24.36 -5.90
N LYS A 502 23.31 -25.18 -6.66
CA LYS A 502 22.92 -25.59 -8.02
C LYS A 502 21.62 -26.39 -8.01
N MET A 503 21.50 -27.35 -7.09
CA MET A 503 20.28 -28.15 -6.91
C MET A 503 19.09 -27.28 -6.49
N ALA A 504 19.26 -26.41 -5.49
CA ALA A 504 18.20 -25.53 -5.04
C ALA A 504 17.69 -24.59 -6.15
N LYS A 505 18.59 -24.12 -7.02
CA LYS A 505 18.23 -23.32 -8.21
C LYS A 505 17.50 -24.13 -9.28
N GLN A 506 17.91 -25.38 -9.50
CA GLN A 506 17.21 -26.28 -10.41
C GLN A 506 15.80 -26.60 -9.90
N ASP A 507 15.66 -26.86 -8.59
CA ASP A 507 14.37 -27.07 -7.94
C ASP A 507 13.48 -25.82 -8.06
N GLN A 508 14.06 -24.62 -7.93
CA GLN A 508 13.34 -23.37 -8.16
C GLN A 508 12.77 -23.29 -9.58
N GLN A 509 13.58 -23.66 -10.59
CA GLN A 509 13.13 -23.68 -11.98
C GLN A 509 11.99 -24.67 -12.19
N VAL A 510 12.06 -25.86 -11.59
CA VAL A 510 11.01 -26.89 -11.65
C VAL A 510 9.72 -26.38 -10.99
N LEU A 511 9.81 -25.81 -9.79
CA LEU A 511 8.66 -25.27 -9.05
C LEU A 511 7.99 -24.12 -9.81
N MET A 512 8.78 -23.21 -10.40
CA MET A 512 8.26 -22.11 -11.21
C MET A 512 7.58 -22.62 -12.49
N ALA A 513 8.17 -23.62 -13.17
CA ALA A 513 7.55 -24.24 -14.34
C ALA A 513 6.22 -24.94 -13.99
N GLN A 514 6.18 -25.65 -12.86
CA GLN A 514 4.96 -26.28 -12.34
C GLN A 514 3.89 -25.25 -12.00
N LYS A 515 4.26 -24.17 -11.29
CA LYS A 515 3.35 -23.06 -10.97
C LYS A 515 2.72 -22.50 -12.24
N THR A 516 3.54 -22.11 -13.21
CA THR A 516 3.07 -21.51 -14.48
C THR A 516 2.15 -22.46 -15.25
N ASN A 517 2.49 -23.75 -15.30
CA ASN A 517 1.64 -24.73 -15.99
C ASN A 517 0.29 -24.91 -15.28
N LEU A 518 0.28 -25.02 -13.95
CA LEU A 518 -0.95 -25.14 -13.17
C LEU A 518 -1.82 -23.88 -13.27
N GLU A 519 -1.22 -22.69 -13.22
CA GLU A 519 -1.92 -21.41 -13.38
C GLU A 519 -2.60 -21.31 -14.74
N LYS A 520 -1.88 -21.69 -15.80
CA LYS A 520 -2.40 -21.76 -17.16
C LYS A 520 -3.55 -22.76 -17.28
N GLU A 521 -3.37 -23.96 -16.74
CA GLU A 521 -4.38 -25.02 -16.76
C GLU A 521 -5.64 -24.64 -15.96
N LEU A 522 -5.49 -24.06 -14.77
CA LEU A 522 -6.58 -23.55 -13.92
C LEU A 522 -7.33 -22.40 -14.59
N GLY A 523 -6.62 -21.49 -15.27
CA GLY A 523 -7.23 -20.38 -16.02
C GLY A 523 -8.10 -20.83 -17.19
N ARG A 524 -7.81 -22.01 -17.77
CA ARG A 524 -8.60 -22.60 -18.86
C ARG A 524 -9.74 -23.50 -18.37
N ALA A 525 -9.77 -23.83 -17.08
CA ALA A 525 -10.68 -24.82 -16.54
C ALA A 525 -12.11 -24.28 -16.41
N ARG A 526 -13.06 -25.05 -16.94
CA ARG A 526 -14.50 -24.83 -16.75
C ARG A 526 -15.04 -25.94 -15.86
N VAL A 527 -15.37 -25.57 -14.63
CA VAL A 527 -15.95 -26.50 -13.65
C VAL A 527 -17.37 -26.89 -14.06
N SER A 528 -17.68 -28.18 -14.02
CA SER A 528 -19.00 -28.74 -14.31
C SER A 528 -19.41 -29.79 -13.29
N ASN A 529 -20.70 -29.85 -13.01
CA ASN A 529 -21.34 -30.93 -12.26
C ASN A 529 -21.94 -32.01 -13.19
N PHE A 530 -21.74 -31.87 -14.50
CA PHE A 530 -22.19 -32.79 -15.55
C PHE A 530 -23.70 -33.05 -15.61
N LYS A 531 -24.53 -32.22 -14.95
CA LYS A 531 -26.00 -32.40 -14.96
C LYS A 531 -26.64 -32.18 -16.32
N ASP A 532 -26.03 -31.33 -17.13
CA ASP A 532 -26.50 -30.99 -18.47
C ASP A 532 -26.02 -31.98 -19.55
N ALA A 533 -25.35 -33.08 -19.17
CA ALA A 533 -24.89 -34.08 -20.11
C ALA A 533 -26.08 -34.79 -20.79
N THR A 534 -26.01 -34.96 -22.10
CA THR A 534 -27.02 -35.65 -22.91
C THR A 534 -26.67 -37.12 -23.11
N THR A 535 -27.67 -37.99 -23.30
CA THR A 535 -27.47 -39.41 -23.66
C THR A 535 -27.51 -39.70 -25.16
N GLU A 536 -27.75 -38.68 -26.00
CA GLU A 536 -27.83 -38.84 -27.45
C GLU A 536 -26.52 -39.31 -28.09
N GLN A 537 -25.40 -38.94 -27.46
CA GLN A 537 -24.05 -39.31 -27.86
C GLN A 537 -23.13 -39.31 -26.64
N VAL A 538 -22.01 -40.03 -26.72
CA VAL A 538 -21.01 -40.05 -25.66
C VAL A 538 -20.38 -38.67 -25.52
N GLY A 539 -20.29 -38.18 -24.29
CA GLY A 539 -19.66 -36.92 -23.95
C GLY A 539 -19.15 -36.92 -22.51
N ALA A 540 -18.49 -35.85 -22.11
CA ALA A 540 -18.12 -35.68 -20.71
C ALA A 540 -19.39 -35.59 -19.84
N GLY A 541 -19.45 -36.40 -18.78
CA GLY A 541 -20.62 -36.58 -17.94
C GLY A 541 -21.47 -37.81 -18.28
N THR A 542 -20.98 -38.72 -19.13
CA THR A 542 -21.72 -39.93 -19.53
C THR A 542 -21.07 -41.20 -18.99
N ILE A 543 -21.89 -42.22 -18.76
CA ILE A 543 -21.49 -43.59 -18.46
C ILE A 543 -21.78 -44.42 -19.71
N VAL A 544 -20.76 -45.08 -20.23
CA VAL A 544 -20.80 -45.78 -21.51
C VAL A 544 -20.44 -47.23 -21.30
N GLN A 545 -21.33 -48.13 -21.72
CA GLN A 545 -21.00 -49.55 -21.77
C GLN A 545 -20.49 -49.89 -23.17
N VAL A 546 -19.29 -50.45 -23.25
CA VAL A 546 -18.65 -50.86 -24.50
C VAL A 546 -18.41 -52.37 -24.51
N LYS A 547 -18.55 -52.97 -25.69
CA LYS A 547 -18.18 -54.37 -25.93
C LYS A 547 -16.89 -54.41 -26.74
N ALA A 548 -15.87 -55.06 -26.20
CA ALA A 548 -14.59 -55.33 -26.88
C ALA A 548 -14.23 -56.81 -26.72
N SER A 549 -13.88 -57.48 -27.82
CA SER A 549 -13.47 -58.90 -27.83
C SER A 549 -14.43 -59.84 -27.06
N GLY A 550 -15.74 -59.58 -27.16
CA GLY A 550 -16.78 -60.36 -26.49
C GLY A 550 -17.10 -59.95 -25.04
N LYS A 551 -16.26 -59.14 -24.39
CA LYS A 551 -16.43 -58.68 -23.00
C LYS A 551 -17.10 -57.31 -22.94
N LEU A 552 -18.03 -57.13 -21.99
CA LEU A 552 -18.65 -55.85 -21.68
C LEU A 552 -17.88 -55.15 -20.56
N THR A 553 -17.54 -53.88 -20.77
CA THR A 553 -16.91 -53.01 -19.77
C THR A 553 -17.66 -51.68 -19.73
N THR A 554 -17.88 -51.15 -18.53
CA THR A 554 -18.52 -49.85 -18.32
C THR A 554 -17.47 -48.82 -17.96
N TYR A 555 -17.45 -47.70 -18.67
CA TYR A 555 -16.57 -46.57 -18.41
C TYR A 555 -17.37 -45.32 -18.07
N THR A 556 -16.89 -44.54 -17.12
CA THR A 556 -17.42 -43.20 -16.86
C THR A 556 -16.52 -42.17 -17.53
N ILE A 557 -17.07 -41.41 -18.48
CA ILE A 557 -16.35 -40.37 -19.20
C ILE A 557 -16.53 -39.04 -18.47
N LEU A 558 -15.50 -38.55 -17.79
CA LEU A 558 -15.51 -37.27 -17.07
C LEU A 558 -14.52 -36.28 -17.68
N GLY A 559 -14.27 -35.17 -16.98
CA GLY A 559 -13.44 -34.05 -17.41
C GLY A 559 -11.95 -34.37 -17.50
N ALA A 560 -11.17 -33.35 -17.90
CA ALA A 560 -9.77 -33.51 -18.28
C ALA A 560 -8.88 -34.10 -17.17
N TRP A 561 -9.20 -33.81 -15.91
CA TRP A 561 -8.42 -34.18 -14.71
C TRP A 561 -9.10 -35.23 -13.83
N ASP A 562 -10.19 -35.83 -14.32
CA ASP A 562 -11.05 -36.74 -13.56
C ASP A 562 -10.69 -38.22 -13.75
N GLY A 563 -9.62 -38.53 -14.49
CA GLY A 563 -9.21 -39.91 -14.75
C GLY A 563 -8.86 -40.66 -13.47
N ASP A 564 -9.50 -41.82 -13.29
CA ASP A 564 -9.28 -42.77 -12.20
C ASP A 564 -9.45 -44.20 -12.77
N PRO A 565 -8.35 -44.82 -13.24
CA PRO A 565 -8.38 -46.13 -13.87
C PRO A 565 -8.93 -47.24 -12.98
N ASP A 566 -8.71 -47.16 -11.66
CA ASP A 566 -9.13 -48.19 -10.70
C ASP A 566 -10.67 -48.25 -10.61
N ASN A 567 -11.34 -47.11 -10.83
CA ASN A 567 -12.79 -46.99 -10.84
C ASN A 567 -13.41 -46.92 -12.25
N ASN A 568 -12.63 -47.25 -13.31
CA ASN A 568 -13.04 -47.13 -14.71
C ASN A 568 -13.54 -45.72 -15.10
N ILE A 569 -13.03 -44.68 -14.44
CA ILE A 569 -13.29 -43.29 -14.81
C ILE A 569 -12.19 -42.85 -15.76
N ILE A 570 -12.55 -42.44 -16.96
CA ILE A 570 -11.59 -42.00 -17.96
C ILE A 570 -11.88 -40.57 -18.38
N SER A 571 -10.82 -39.77 -18.53
CA SER A 571 -10.92 -38.42 -19.05
C SER A 571 -11.29 -38.47 -20.54
N TYR A 572 -12.15 -37.56 -20.98
CA TYR A 572 -12.49 -37.41 -22.40
C TYR A 572 -11.26 -37.11 -23.29
N LYS A 573 -10.11 -36.73 -22.70
CA LYS A 573 -8.85 -36.49 -23.41
C LYS A 573 -7.96 -37.74 -23.56
N THR A 574 -8.31 -38.85 -22.91
CA THR A 574 -7.60 -40.12 -23.11
C THR A 574 -7.83 -40.67 -24.52
N ALA A 575 -6.96 -41.54 -25.03
CA ALA A 575 -7.10 -42.11 -26.38
C ALA A 575 -8.46 -42.81 -26.58
N LEU A 576 -8.91 -43.58 -25.59
CA LEU A 576 -10.21 -44.23 -25.58
C LEU A 576 -11.35 -43.21 -25.42
N GLY A 577 -11.25 -42.27 -24.47
CA GLY A 577 -12.26 -41.22 -24.28
C GLY A 577 -12.48 -40.38 -25.53
N ALA A 578 -11.41 -39.91 -26.16
CA ALA A 578 -11.46 -39.09 -27.37
C ALA A 578 -12.05 -39.86 -28.57
N ALA A 579 -11.78 -41.16 -28.68
CA ALA A 579 -12.37 -41.99 -29.73
C ALA A 579 -13.87 -42.22 -29.53
N LEU A 580 -14.32 -42.32 -28.27
CA LEU A 580 -15.73 -42.55 -27.93
C LEU A 580 -16.58 -41.28 -27.99
N VAL A 581 -16.03 -40.11 -27.67
CA VAL A 581 -16.78 -38.83 -27.67
C VAL A 581 -17.44 -38.56 -29.03
N GLY A 582 -18.71 -38.14 -28.99
CA GLY A 582 -19.54 -37.84 -30.17
C GLY A 582 -20.14 -39.08 -30.86
N LYS A 583 -19.84 -40.30 -30.38
CA LYS A 583 -20.39 -41.54 -30.94
C LYS A 583 -21.72 -41.91 -30.28
N LYS A 584 -22.56 -42.64 -31.00
CA LYS A 584 -23.89 -43.07 -30.56
C LYS A 584 -23.94 -44.57 -30.28
N VAL A 585 -25.00 -45.01 -29.60
CA VAL A 585 -25.27 -46.44 -29.39
C VAL A 585 -25.26 -47.19 -30.74
N GLY A 586 -24.57 -48.33 -30.78
CA GLY A 586 -24.38 -49.15 -31.97
C GLY A 586 -23.18 -48.75 -32.83
N ASN A 587 -22.48 -47.65 -32.55
CA ASN A 587 -21.24 -47.31 -33.25
C ASN A 587 -20.05 -48.13 -32.73
N THR A 588 -19.15 -48.49 -33.63
CA THR A 588 -17.87 -49.15 -33.32
C THR A 588 -16.71 -48.20 -33.59
N VAL A 589 -15.76 -48.13 -32.65
CA VAL A 589 -14.53 -47.34 -32.78
C VAL A 589 -13.32 -48.22 -32.58
N ARG A 590 -12.28 -48.01 -33.39
CA ARG A 590 -11.00 -48.69 -33.26
C ARG A 590 -10.06 -47.81 -32.45
N VAL A 591 -9.55 -48.33 -31.34
CA VAL A 591 -8.64 -47.61 -30.46
C VAL A 591 -7.34 -48.38 -30.34
N LYS A 592 -6.23 -47.67 -30.51
CA LYS A 592 -4.91 -48.23 -30.34
C LYS A 592 -4.54 -48.21 -28.86
N THR A 593 -4.39 -49.38 -28.26
CA THR A 593 -4.03 -49.53 -26.84
C THR A 593 -2.68 -50.22 -26.78
N GLY A 594 -1.59 -49.44 -26.68
CA GLY A 594 -0.23 -49.97 -26.75
C GLY A 594 0.10 -50.52 -28.15
N SER A 595 0.35 -51.83 -28.25
CA SER A 595 0.76 -52.52 -29.49
C SER A 595 -0.39 -53.20 -30.26
N SER A 596 -1.62 -53.20 -29.72
CA SER A 596 -2.80 -53.80 -30.35
C SER A 596 -3.88 -52.75 -30.67
N ASP A 597 -4.62 -53.01 -31.75
CA ASP A 597 -5.82 -52.25 -32.11
C ASP A 597 -7.04 -53.04 -31.66
N ASP A 598 -7.85 -52.46 -30.78
CA ASP A 598 -9.06 -53.09 -30.26
C ASP A 598 -10.31 -52.35 -30.77
N ASP A 599 -11.32 -53.12 -31.21
CA ASP A 599 -12.60 -52.60 -31.66
C ASP A 599 -13.60 -52.55 -30.48
N TYR A 600 -14.09 -51.35 -30.19
CA TYR A 600 -15.06 -51.06 -29.13
C TYR A 600 -16.41 -50.70 -29.73
N THR A 601 -17.43 -51.50 -29.46
CA THR A 601 -18.82 -51.21 -29.86
C THR A 601 -19.62 -50.66 -28.70
N ILE A 602 -20.26 -49.50 -28.88
CA ILE A 602 -21.07 -48.84 -27.84
C ILE A 602 -22.42 -49.54 -27.70
N VAL A 603 -22.71 -50.04 -26.51
CA VAL A 603 -23.91 -50.81 -26.19
C VAL A 603 -24.98 -49.94 -25.52
N SER A 604 -24.58 -49.04 -24.63
CA SER A 604 -25.51 -48.13 -23.95
C SER A 604 -24.80 -46.85 -23.49
N ILE A 605 -25.58 -45.77 -23.33
CA ILE A 605 -25.15 -44.48 -22.83
C ILE A 605 -26.15 -44.03 -21.74
N ALA A 606 -25.64 -43.73 -20.55
CA ALA A 606 -26.41 -43.18 -19.43
C ALA A 606 -25.75 -41.90 -18.91
N ARG A 607 -26.47 -41.09 -18.13
CA ARG A 607 -25.89 -39.88 -17.50
C ARG A 607 -25.23 -40.26 -16.19
N TYR A 608 -24.04 -39.70 -15.96
CA TYR A 608 -23.34 -39.83 -14.69
C TYR A 608 -24.11 -39.21 -13.52
N ALA A 609 -24.77 -38.06 -13.77
CA ALA A 609 -25.55 -37.35 -12.77
C ALA A 609 -26.83 -38.08 -12.31
N ASP A 610 -27.27 -39.13 -13.02
CA ASP A 610 -28.45 -39.91 -12.64
C ASP A 610 -28.12 -41.03 -11.64
N GLN A 611 -26.83 -41.29 -11.37
CA GLN A 611 -26.37 -42.36 -10.48
C GLN A 611 -25.76 -41.87 -9.16
N ASN A 612 -25.60 -40.56 -8.99
CA ASN A 612 -24.94 -39.93 -7.83
C ASN A 612 -25.74 -38.76 -7.23
#